data_AF-A0A4Q6BMU6-F1
#
_entry.id   AF-A0A4Q6BMU6-F1
#
_cell.length_a   1.000
_cell.length_b   1.000
_cell.length_c   1.000
_cell.angle_alpha   90.00
_cell.angle_beta   90.00
_cell.angle_gamma   90.00
#
_symmetry.space_group_name_H-M   'P 1'
#
loop_
_entity.id
_entity.type
_entity.pdbx_description
1 polymer ?
#
loop_
_entity_poly.entity_id
_entity_poly.type
_entity_poly.pdbx_seq_one_letter_code
_entity_poly.pdbx_strand_id
1 'polypeptide(L)'
;MARSKKYDVIYHTNDSGTAPVFFVTKPDGSHEQVVKIRNFTPLDPEEIAVGPCPNKMSESCVVTADIGDNLTRRKSIALFFMEEQKSFPLEVTPGFIARFKYPKEAHNAEAMAVLDNGDVVIVTKEMSKLGSTGPAQVYRAKL
;
A
#
# COMPACT_ATOMS: atom_id res chain seq x y z
N MET A 1 3.02 -3.53 7.19
CA MET A 1 4.51 -3.73 7.06
C MET A 1 4.78 -4.90 6.15
N ALA A 2 5.91 -4.94 5.43
CA ALA A 2 6.22 -6.02 4.49
C ALA A 2 7.70 -6.43 4.48
N ARG A 3 7.97 -7.73 4.36
CA ARG A 3 9.32 -8.27 4.19
C ARG A 3 9.71 -8.23 2.71
N SER A 4 10.92 -7.76 2.40
CA SER A 4 11.50 -7.83 1.06
C SER A 4 11.59 -9.27 0.55
N LYS A 5 11.33 -9.48 -0.75
CA LYS A 5 11.55 -10.78 -1.40
C LYS A 5 13.00 -10.96 -1.86
N LYS A 6 13.76 -9.87 -1.98
CA LYS A 6 15.11 -9.85 -2.59
C LYS A 6 16.25 -9.57 -1.61
N TYR A 7 15.97 -8.87 -0.52
CA TYR A 7 16.98 -8.31 0.38
C TYR A 7 16.61 -8.53 1.85
N ASP A 8 17.60 -8.38 2.73
CA ASP A 8 17.39 -8.55 4.17
C ASP A 8 16.88 -7.26 4.83
N VAL A 9 15.70 -6.80 4.41
CA VAL A 9 15.07 -5.56 4.89
C VAL A 9 13.56 -5.71 5.05
N ILE A 10 12.97 -4.86 5.89
CA ILE A 10 11.54 -4.72 6.11
C ILE A 10 11.11 -3.31 5.69
N TYR A 11 9.98 -3.24 4.99
CA TYR A 11 9.33 -2.01 4.59
C TYR A 11 8.16 -1.68 5.51
N HIS A 12 8.04 -0.41 5.90
CA HIS A 12 6.96 0.08 6.75
C HIS A 12 6.30 1.29 6.11
N THR A 13 5.00 1.44 6.35
CA THR A 13 4.28 2.68 6.07
C THR A 13 3.91 3.33 7.39
N ASN A 14 3.68 4.64 7.36
CA ASN A 14 2.91 5.27 8.42
C ASN A 14 1.43 4.94 8.18
N ASP A 15 0.70 4.64 9.25
CA ASP A 15 -0.76 4.55 9.26
C ASP A 15 -1.29 5.97 9.39
N SER A 16 -2.29 6.34 8.56
CA SER A 16 -3.04 7.60 8.59
C SER A 16 -2.23 8.91 8.52
N GLY A 17 -0.93 8.81 8.25
CA GLY A 17 -0.02 9.94 8.07
C GLY A 17 -0.11 10.54 6.66
N THR A 18 -0.02 11.87 6.57
CA THR A 18 -0.02 12.59 5.27
C THR A 18 1.37 12.76 4.65
N ALA A 19 2.37 12.04 5.18
CA ALA A 19 3.73 12.08 4.64
C ALA A 19 3.86 11.10 3.46
N PRO A 20 4.34 11.54 2.28
CA PRO A 20 4.51 10.68 1.11
C PRO A 20 5.81 9.88 1.23
N VAL A 21 5.92 9.03 2.26
CA VAL A 21 7.14 8.28 2.57
C VAL A 21 6.83 6.84 2.91
N PHE A 22 7.83 5.98 2.76
CA PHE A 22 7.88 4.69 3.45
C PHE A 22 9.23 4.57 4.17
N PHE A 23 9.32 3.61 5.08
CA PHE A 23 10.51 3.38 5.88
C PHE A 23 11.11 2.02 5.52
N VAL A 24 12.43 1.93 5.59
CA VAL A 24 13.18 0.69 5.41
C VAL A 24 13.97 0.44 6.70
N THR A 25 13.88 -0.77 7.25
CA THR A 25 14.70 -1.20 8.38
C THR A 25 15.35 -2.54 8.09
N LYS A 26 16.38 -2.91 8.86
CA LYS A 26 16.80 -4.31 9.00
C LYS A 26 15.73 -5.12 9.77
N PRO A 27 15.78 -6.46 9.73
CA PRO A 27 14.83 -7.31 10.46
C PRO A 27 14.90 -7.18 11.98
N ASP A 28 16.03 -6.73 12.52
CA ASP A 28 16.21 -6.44 13.93
C ASP A 28 15.68 -5.05 14.34
N GLY A 29 15.07 -4.31 13.40
CA GLY A 29 14.54 -2.96 13.60
C GLY A 29 15.58 -1.83 13.49
N SER A 30 16.86 -2.16 13.25
CA SER A 30 17.91 -1.15 13.11
C SER A 30 17.98 -0.56 11.69
N HIS A 31 18.82 0.46 11.50
CA HIS A 31 19.09 1.09 10.20
C HIS A 31 17.83 1.64 9.52
N GLU A 32 17.06 2.44 10.25
CA GLU A 32 15.91 3.12 9.67
C GLU A 32 16.34 4.11 8.59
N GLN A 33 15.79 3.95 7.39
CA GLN A 33 15.86 4.92 6.31
C GLN A 33 14.46 5.37 5.93
N VAL A 34 14.26 6.68 5.84
CA VAL A 34 13.05 7.28 5.26
C VAL A 34 13.25 7.46 3.76
N VAL A 35 12.29 6.97 2.97
CA VAL A 35 12.30 7.09 1.50
C VAL A 35 11.07 7.87 1.07
N LYS A 36 11.28 9.00 0.40
CA LYS A 36 10.19 9.83 -0.13
C LYS A 36 9.68 9.28 -1.47
N ILE A 37 8.37 9.24 -1.61
CA ILE A 37 7.68 8.78 -2.83
C ILE A 37 7.28 10.01 -3.65
N ARG A 38 7.79 10.14 -4.87
CA ARG A 38 7.37 11.19 -5.81
C ARG A 38 5.96 10.92 -6.33
N ASN A 39 5.28 11.99 -6.73
CA ASN A 39 3.93 11.95 -7.31
C ASN A 39 2.89 11.28 -6.40
N PHE A 40 3.18 11.22 -5.10
CA PHE A 40 2.28 10.72 -4.08
C PHE A 40 1.85 11.88 -3.18
N THR A 41 0.55 12.11 -3.12
CA THR A 41 -0.08 13.02 -2.17
C THR A 41 -1.04 12.18 -1.33
N PRO A 42 -0.56 11.56 -0.24
CA PRO A 42 -1.35 10.64 0.57
C PRO A 42 -2.54 11.33 1.21
N LEU A 43 -3.66 10.61 1.29
CA LEU A 43 -4.81 11.02 2.09
C LEU A 43 -4.92 10.18 3.36
N ASP A 44 -4.82 8.86 3.23
CA ASP A 44 -4.94 7.88 4.32
C ASP A 44 -4.18 6.59 3.90
N PRO A 45 -2.84 6.60 3.96
CA PRO A 45 -2.02 5.42 3.71
C PRO A 45 -2.19 4.43 4.85
N GLU A 46 -2.43 3.17 4.51
CA GLU A 46 -2.77 2.15 5.52
C GLU A 46 -1.86 0.93 5.43
N GLU A 47 -1.45 0.56 4.23
CA GLU A 47 -0.69 -0.68 4.04
C GLU A 47 0.51 -0.52 3.10
N ILE A 48 1.50 -1.37 3.33
CA ILE A 48 2.62 -1.60 2.43
C ILE A 48 2.79 -3.10 2.21
N ALA A 49 2.90 -3.51 0.96
CA ALA A 49 3.06 -4.91 0.57
C ALA A 49 4.28 -5.11 -0.33
N VAL A 50 4.68 -6.37 -0.51
CA VAL A 50 5.66 -6.78 -1.50
C VAL A 50 5.04 -7.84 -2.41
N GLY A 51 5.14 -7.66 -3.71
CA GLY A 51 4.60 -8.60 -4.70
C GLY A 51 5.10 -8.34 -6.12
N PRO A 52 4.62 -9.09 -7.11
CA PRO A 52 4.98 -8.89 -8.51
C PRO A 52 4.70 -7.46 -8.97
N CYS A 53 5.56 -6.91 -9.84
CA CYS A 53 5.24 -5.64 -10.47
C CYS A 53 4.30 -5.82 -11.67
N PRO A 54 3.38 -4.89 -11.91
CA PRO A 54 2.55 -4.88 -13.10
C PRO A 54 3.38 -4.57 -14.36
N ASN A 55 2.81 -4.86 -15.53
CA ASN A 55 3.35 -4.49 -16.85
C ASN A 55 4.80 -4.93 -17.11
N LYS A 56 5.25 -6.03 -16.50
CA LYS A 56 6.62 -6.58 -16.63
C LYS A 56 7.72 -5.57 -16.27
N MET A 57 7.41 -4.61 -15.39
CA MET A 57 8.36 -3.60 -14.93
C MET A 57 9.57 -4.26 -14.22
N SER A 58 9.30 -5.10 -13.23
CA SER A 58 10.30 -5.99 -12.63
C SER A 58 9.62 -7.20 -11.97
N GLU A 59 10.41 -8.16 -11.46
CA GLU A 59 9.86 -9.33 -10.76
C GLU A 59 9.28 -9.01 -9.38
N SER A 60 9.69 -7.91 -8.74
CA SER A 60 9.25 -7.61 -7.37
C SER A 60 9.21 -6.11 -7.08
N CYS A 61 8.09 -5.69 -6.50
CA CYS A 61 7.78 -4.32 -6.15
C CYS A 61 7.43 -4.19 -4.67
N VAL A 62 7.86 -3.08 -4.09
CA VAL A 62 7.27 -2.52 -2.88
C VAL A 62 6.03 -1.72 -3.30
N VAL A 63 4.92 -1.93 -2.62
CA VAL A 63 3.63 -1.34 -2.98
C VAL A 63 3.05 -0.63 -1.78
N THR A 64 3.00 0.70 -1.83
CA THR A 64 2.31 1.50 -0.81
C THR A 64 0.86 1.72 -1.24
N ALA A 65 -0.07 1.57 -0.29
CA ALA A 65 -1.51 1.62 -0.51
C ALA A 65 -2.14 2.80 0.24
N ASP A 66 -2.67 3.76 -0.53
CA ASP A 66 -3.50 4.86 -0.04
C ASP A 66 -4.97 4.47 -0.21
N ILE A 67 -5.45 3.73 0.79
CA ILE A 67 -6.69 2.94 0.73
C ILE A 67 -7.64 3.21 1.92
N GLY A 68 -7.18 3.91 2.96
CA GLY A 68 -8.00 4.33 4.09
C GLY A 68 -9.04 5.37 3.67
N ASP A 69 -10.16 5.37 4.36
CA ASP A 69 -11.28 6.28 4.16
C ASP A 69 -12.22 6.25 5.37
N ASN A 70 -11.72 6.65 6.54
CA ASN A 70 -12.49 6.62 7.80
C ASN A 70 -13.89 7.31 7.70
N LEU A 71 -14.08 8.22 6.74
CA LEU A 71 -15.35 8.91 6.48
C LEU A 71 -16.19 8.32 5.34
N THR A 72 -15.69 7.29 4.65
CA THR A 72 -16.32 6.61 3.49
C THR A 72 -16.80 7.59 2.42
N ARG A 73 -15.93 8.50 1.98
CA ARG A 73 -16.25 9.57 1.01
C ARG A 73 -15.29 9.64 -0.18
N ARG A 74 -14.19 8.89 -0.17
CA ARG A 74 -13.19 8.90 -1.25
C ARG A 74 -13.78 8.28 -2.50
N LYS A 75 -13.62 8.98 -3.63
CA LYS A 75 -14.06 8.50 -4.95
C LYS A 75 -13.19 7.39 -5.52
N SER A 76 -11.97 7.24 -5.01
CA SER A 76 -10.98 6.28 -5.49
C SER A 76 -9.87 6.08 -4.46
N ILE A 77 -9.25 4.92 -4.53
CA ILE A 77 -8.02 4.55 -3.81
C ILE A 77 -6.86 4.44 -4.81
N ALA A 78 -5.63 4.44 -4.31
CA ALA A 78 -4.44 4.37 -5.15
C ALA A 78 -3.35 3.46 -4.57
N LEU A 79 -2.69 2.72 -5.47
CA LEU A 79 -1.54 1.88 -5.15
C LEU A 79 -0.32 2.38 -5.93
N PHE A 80 0.82 2.48 -5.26
CA PHE A 80 2.05 3.03 -5.80
C PHE A 80 3.11 1.93 -5.83
N PHE A 81 3.55 1.53 -7.02
CA PHE A 81 4.48 0.43 -7.23
C PHE A 81 5.89 0.98 -7.47
N MET A 82 6.81 0.61 -6.59
CA MET A 82 8.23 0.94 -6.69
C MET A 82 9.01 -0.37 -6.81
N GLU A 83 9.93 -0.47 -7.78
CA GLU A 83 10.78 -1.64 -7.88
C GLU A 83 11.57 -1.85 -6.58
N GLU A 84 11.71 -3.11 -6.13
CA GLU A 84 12.55 -3.42 -4.99
C GLU A 84 14.03 -3.15 -5.30
N GLN A 85 14.65 -2.29 -4.49
CA GLN A 85 16.06 -1.93 -4.62
C GLN A 85 16.85 -2.40 -3.40
N LYS A 86 18.10 -2.83 -3.63
CA LYS A 86 19.02 -3.22 -2.55
C LYS A 86 19.26 -2.08 -1.57
N SER A 87 19.32 -0.86 -2.11
CA SER A 87 19.38 0.39 -1.37
C SER A 87 18.51 1.38 -2.13
N PHE A 88 17.49 1.91 -1.47
CA PHE A 88 16.69 2.98 -2.05
C PHE A 88 17.45 4.30 -2.01
N PRO A 89 17.26 5.19 -3.01
CA PRO A 89 17.61 6.61 -2.86
C PRO A 89 16.75 7.26 -1.77
N LEU A 90 17.09 8.49 -1.36
CA LEU A 90 16.25 9.28 -0.45
C LEU A 90 14.87 9.61 -1.03
N GLU A 91 14.75 9.58 -2.36
CA GLU A 91 13.51 9.86 -3.07
C GLU A 91 13.37 8.93 -4.29
N VAL A 92 12.23 8.27 -4.43
CA VAL A 92 11.92 7.31 -5.48
C VAL A 92 10.67 7.71 -6.24
N THR A 93 10.66 7.48 -7.55
CA THR A 93 9.46 7.64 -8.37
C THR A 93 8.78 6.27 -8.55
N PRO A 94 7.48 6.14 -8.26
CA PRO A 94 6.72 4.94 -8.62
C PRO A 94 6.80 4.70 -10.12
N GLY A 95 7.15 3.47 -10.52
CA GLY A 95 7.16 3.09 -11.93
C GLY A 95 5.76 2.75 -12.45
N PHE A 96 4.81 2.47 -11.55
CA PHE A 96 3.40 2.32 -11.88
C PHE A 96 2.50 2.81 -10.74
N ILE A 97 1.36 3.41 -11.10
CA ILE A 97 0.34 3.85 -10.15
C ILE A 97 -1.01 3.29 -10.61
N ALA A 98 -1.61 2.45 -9.78
CA ALA A 98 -2.94 1.92 -10.03
C ALA A 98 -3.98 2.74 -9.26
N ARG A 99 -5.12 3.05 -9.90
CA ARG A 99 -6.26 3.73 -9.25
C ARG A 99 -7.51 2.89 -9.40
N PHE A 100 -8.19 2.65 -8.29
CA PHE A 100 -9.39 1.83 -8.26
C PHE A 100 -10.57 2.57 -7.67
N LYS A 101 -11.77 2.14 -8.05
CA LYS A 101 -13.02 2.52 -7.42
C LYS A 101 -13.72 1.26 -6.96
N TYR A 102 -14.28 1.30 -5.76
CA TYR A 102 -15.15 0.23 -5.29
C TYR A 102 -16.44 0.18 -6.15
N PRO A 103 -17.04 -1.00 -6.38
CA PRO A 103 -18.15 -1.14 -7.32
C PRO A 103 -19.45 -0.40 -6.95
N LYS A 104 -19.72 -0.22 -5.64
CA LYS A 104 -20.99 0.34 -5.16
C LYS A 104 -20.79 1.67 -4.44
N GLU A 105 -20.03 1.65 -3.36
CA GLU A 105 -19.80 2.80 -2.50
C GLU A 105 -18.35 2.82 -2.01
N ALA A 106 -17.94 3.93 -1.42
CA ALA A 106 -16.61 4.05 -0.84
C ALA A 106 -16.51 3.20 0.43
N HIS A 107 -15.35 2.57 0.64
CA HIS A 107 -15.06 1.80 1.83
C HIS A 107 -13.77 2.27 2.46
N ASN A 108 -13.72 2.20 3.79
CA ASN A 108 -12.49 2.32 4.54
C ASN A 108 -11.76 0.97 4.51
N ALA A 109 -10.50 0.94 4.09
CA ALA A 109 -9.71 -0.28 4.05
C ALA A 109 -8.37 -0.11 4.73
N GLU A 110 -7.95 -1.11 5.50
CA GLU A 110 -6.76 -1.04 6.36
C GLU A 110 -5.72 -2.10 6.00
N ALA A 111 -6.08 -3.03 5.10
CA ALA A 111 -5.20 -4.12 4.74
C ALA A 111 -5.28 -4.46 3.25
N MET A 112 -4.14 -4.88 2.72
CA MET A 112 -3.96 -5.26 1.33
C MET A 112 -2.92 -6.38 1.20
N ALA A 113 -3.10 -7.25 0.22
CA ALA A 113 -2.08 -8.17 -0.24
C ALA A 113 -1.96 -8.14 -1.77
N VAL A 114 -0.74 -8.31 -2.28
CA VAL A 114 -0.49 -8.54 -3.71
C VAL A 114 -0.24 -10.04 -3.90
N LEU A 115 -1.07 -10.67 -4.72
CA LEU A 115 -1.00 -12.10 -5.01
C LEU A 115 0.08 -12.39 -6.07
N ASP A 116 0.54 -13.65 -6.14
CA ASP A 116 1.60 -14.05 -7.07
C ASP A 116 1.19 -13.93 -8.55
N ASN A 117 -0.12 -13.94 -8.85
CA ASN A 117 -0.64 -13.69 -10.19
C ASN A 117 -0.74 -12.19 -10.53
N GLY A 118 -0.36 -11.30 -9.61
CA GLY A 118 -0.45 -9.85 -9.75
C GLY A 118 -1.80 -9.24 -9.34
N ASP A 119 -2.81 -10.05 -9.02
CA ASP A 119 -4.06 -9.52 -8.47
C ASP A 119 -3.80 -8.91 -7.09
N VAL A 120 -4.59 -7.89 -6.74
CA VAL A 120 -4.54 -7.25 -5.42
C VAL A 120 -5.81 -7.61 -4.65
N VAL A 121 -5.66 -8.01 -3.40
CA VAL A 121 -6.74 -8.21 -2.45
C VAL A 121 -6.74 -7.04 -1.47
N ILE A 122 -7.91 -6.45 -1.23
CA ILE A 122 -8.11 -5.33 -0.30
C ILE A 122 -9.18 -5.73 0.72
N VAL A 123 -8.92 -5.48 2.01
CA VAL A 123 -9.80 -5.85 3.12
C VAL A 123 -10.28 -4.60 3.84
N THR A 124 -11.60 -4.46 3.99
CA THR A 124 -12.21 -3.25 4.58
C THR A 124 -12.32 -3.30 6.09
N LYS A 125 -12.26 -2.13 6.74
CA LYS A 125 -12.66 -1.90 8.13
C LYS A 125 -14.00 -1.20 8.14
N GLU A 126 -15.06 -1.99 8.24
CA GLU A 126 -16.42 -1.46 8.27
C GLU A 126 -16.82 -1.01 9.68
N MET A 127 -17.36 0.20 9.77
CA MET A 127 -18.00 0.71 10.98
C MET A 127 -19.51 0.76 10.75
N SER A 128 -20.28 0.20 11.67
CA SER A 128 -21.73 0.32 11.65
C SER A 128 -22.13 1.73 12.08
N LYS A 129 -23.33 2.17 11.65
CA LYS A 129 -23.93 3.45 12.08
C LYS A 129 -24.13 3.56 13.60
N LEU A 130 -24.09 2.43 14.31
CA LEU A 130 -24.24 2.34 15.77
C LEU A 130 -22.87 2.30 16.49
N GLY A 131 -21.76 2.46 15.77
CA GLY A 131 -20.40 2.46 16.34
C GLY A 131 -19.82 1.06 16.60
N SER A 132 -20.54 -0.01 16.25
CA SER A 132 -20.01 -1.39 16.29
C SER A 132 -19.29 -1.73 14.99
N THR A 133 -18.29 -2.61 15.03
CA THR A 133 -17.62 -3.08 13.82
C THR A 133 -18.56 -3.92 12.95
N GLY A 134 -18.61 -3.62 11.66
CA GLY A 134 -19.28 -4.43 10.65
C GLY A 134 -18.38 -5.55 10.14
N PRO A 135 -18.93 -6.54 9.39
CA PRO A 135 -18.10 -7.56 8.77
C PRO A 135 -17.20 -6.93 7.71
N ALA A 136 -15.91 -7.27 7.73
CA ALA A 136 -14.98 -6.88 6.68
C ALA A 136 -15.42 -7.45 5.31
N GLN A 137 -15.24 -6.65 4.27
CA GLN A 137 -15.43 -7.07 2.89
C GLN A 137 -14.06 -7.26 2.23
N VAL A 138 -14.01 -8.21 1.29
CA VAL A 138 -12.79 -8.52 0.54
C VAL A 138 -13.02 -8.22 -0.93
N TYR A 139 -12.24 -7.29 -1.46
CA TYR A 139 -12.26 -6.91 -2.87
C TYR A 139 -11.03 -7.47 -3.57
N ARG A 140 -11.22 -7.92 -4.81
CA ARG A 140 -10.13 -8.29 -5.70
C ARG A 140 -10.05 -7.29 -6.84
N ALA A 141 -8.90 -6.64 -6.98
CA ALA A 141 -8.56 -5.76 -8.08
C ALA A 141 -7.57 -6.47 -9.01
N LYS A 142 -7.80 -6.36 -10.32
CA LYS A 142 -6.90 -6.88 -11.35
C LYS A 142 -6.04 -5.74 -11.90
N LEU A 143 -4.75 -5.98 -12.05
CA LEU A 143 -3.76 -5.03 -12.59
C LEU A 143 -3.46 -5.28 -14.07
#